data_AF-A0A6I3N913-F1
#
_entry.id   AF-A0A6I3N913-F1
#
_cell.length_a   1.000
_cell.length_b   1.000
_cell.length_c   1.000
_cell.angle_alpha   90.00
_cell.angle_beta   90.00
_cell.angle_gamma   90.00
#
_symmetry.space_group_name_H-M   'P 1'
#
loop_
_entity.id
_entity.type
_entity.pdbx_description
1 polymer ?
#
loop_
_entity_poly.entity_id
_entity_poly.type
_entity_poly.pdbx_seq_one_letter_code
_entity_poly.pdbx_strand_id
1 'polypeptide(L)'
;MKRKIKWQNGDVFVVKLIDGTFSVGQILDLQMFNIVRCSFFRNRFNTVDDVHNSNFYEVENLISMVACTREQIDYGIWKIIDKKPIIIDSKLFPNEEFRENNWIGSKSYDASIIEEFLNAYHSLTPWDDWYDPNYLDQLLLDSTKKPKNLVLKNAPVQRSV
;
A
#
# COMPACT_ATOMS: atom_id res chain seq x y z
N MET A 1 -13.27 7.25 23.05
CA MET A 1 -13.23 6.64 21.71
C MET A 1 -12.83 7.73 20.71
N LYS A 2 -11.80 7.55 19.86
CA LYS A 2 -11.46 8.55 18.84
C LYS A 2 -12.59 8.65 17.81
N ARG A 3 -12.91 9.86 17.37
CA ARG A 3 -13.94 10.11 16.36
C ARG A 3 -13.42 9.69 14.98
N LYS A 4 -14.24 8.97 14.20
CA LYS A 4 -13.91 8.65 12.81
C LYS A 4 -13.77 9.93 11.97
N ILE A 5 -12.78 9.97 11.10
CA ILE A 5 -12.53 11.06 10.15
C ILE A 5 -13.34 10.78 8.88
N LYS A 6 -13.81 11.85 8.22
CA LYS A 6 -14.45 11.75 6.92
C LYS A 6 -13.39 11.63 5.82
N TRP A 7 -13.63 10.74 4.88
CA TRP A 7 -12.78 10.50 3.73
C TRP A 7 -13.62 10.12 2.51
N GLN A 8 -13.03 10.21 1.33
CA GLN A 8 -13.68 9.95 0.04
C GLN A 8 -12.68 9.36 -0.98
N ASN A 9 -13.23 8.89 -2.09
CA ASN A 9 -12.44 8.40 -3.22
C ASN A 9 -11.50 9.52 -3.74
N GLY A 10 -10.27 9.15 -4.03
CA GLY A 10 -9.21 10.04 -4.51
C GLY A 10 -8.46 10.78 -3.40
N ASP A 11 -8.89 10.67 -2.14
CA ASP A 11 -8.10 11.19 -1.02
C ASP A 11 -6.75 10.47 -0.97
N VAL A 12 -5.70 11.26 -0.81
CA VAL A 12 -4.32 10.82 -0.69
C VAL A 12 -3.96 10.79 0.79
N PHE A 13 -3.33 9.71 1.21
CA PHE A 13 -2.87 9.52 2.58
C PHE A 13 -1.40 9.13 2.63
N VAL A 14 -0.79 9.39 3.78
CA VAL A 14 0.57 8.94 4.09
C VAL A 14 0.54 7.82 5.12
N VAL A 15 1.44 6.86 4.93
CA VAL A 15 1.77 5.81 5.89
C VAL A 15 3.14 6.11 6.46
N LYS A 16 3.24 6.27 7.79
CA LYS A 16 4.52 6.53 8.45
C LYS A 16 5.34 5.23 8.47
N LEU A 17 6.57 5.29 7.99
CA LEU A 17 7.53 4.19 7.98
C LEU A 17 8.32 4.15 9.30
N ILE A 18 9.00 3.02 9.59
CA ILE A 18 9.64 2.82 10.91
C ILE A 18 10.71 3.87 11.23
N ASP A 19 11.34 4.43 10.19
CA ASP A 19 12.41 5.41 10.33
C ASP A 19 11.91 6.87 10.30
N GLY A 20 10.60 7.07 10.36
CA GLY A 20 9.98 8.38 10.46
C GLY A 20 9.67 9.06 9.13
N THR A 21 10.12 8.49 8.00
CA THR A 21 9.71 8.92 6.66
C THR A 21 8.31 8.42 6.29
N PHE A 22 7.84 8.75 5.09
CA PHE A 22 6.47 8.45 4.64
C PHE A 22 6.46 7.70 3.32
N SER A 23 5.63 6.67 3.26
CA SER A 23 5.09 6.13 2.01
C SER A 23 3.73 6.75 1.73
N VAL A 24 3.24 6.64 0.49
CA VAL A 24 2.01 7.31 0.04
C VAL A 24 1.05 6.32 -0.62
N GLY A 25 -0.24 6.52 -0.33
CA GLY A 25 -1.31 5.79 -0.97
C GLY A 25 -2.48 6.70 -1.32
N GLN A 26 -3.41 6.18 -2.12
CA GLN A 26 -4.63 6.85 -2.53
C GLN A 26 -5.82 5.92 -2.32
N ILE A 27 -6.92 6.47 -1.80
CA ILE A 27 -8.18 5.75 -1.67
C ILE A 27 -8.81 5.60 -3.04
N LEU A 28 -9.04 4.37 -3.48
CA LEU A 28 -9.75 4.06 -4.71
C LEU A 28 -11.26 4.15 -4.47
N ASP A 29 -11.79 3.30 -3.60
CA ASP A 29 -13.16 3.34 -3.12
C ASP A 29 -13.40 2.45 -1.88
N LEU A 30 -14.64 2.41 -1.42
CA LEU A 30 -15.12 1.50 -0.38
C LEU A 30 -15.70 0.24 -1.06
N GLN A 31 -15.01 -0.91 -0.92
CA GLN A 31 -15.48 -2.19 -1.45
C GLN A 31 -16.65 -2.75 -0.62
N MET A 32 -16.49 -2.75 0.71
CA MET A 32 -17.47 -3.21 1.70
C MET A 32 -17.40 -2.34 2.95
N PHE A 33 -18.36 -2.46 3.87
CA PHE A 33 -18.47 -1.58 5.06
C PHE A 33 -17.15 -1.37 5.82
N ASN A 34 -16.35 -2.43 5.99
CA ASN A 34 -15.06 -2.45 6.69
C ASN A 34 -13.84 -2.54 5.76
N ILE A 35 -14.03 -2.64 4.44
CA ILE A 35 -12.95 -2.88 3.48
C ILE A 35 -12.85 -1.71 2.49
N VAL A 36 -11.68 -1.08 2.48
CA VAL A 36 -11.32 0.00 1.55
C VAL A 36 -10.30 -0.52 0.54
N ARG A 37 -10.41 -0.07 -0.71
CA ARG A 37 -9.41 -0.34 -1.74
C ARG A 37 -8.47 0.85 -1.86
N CYS A 38 -7.18 0.55 -1.87
CA CYS A 38 -6.12 1.55 -1.91
C CYS A 38 -5.10 1.19 -2.99
N SER A 39 -4.55 2.21 -3.63
CA SER A 39 -3.33 2.12 -4.41
C SER A 39 -2.15 2.65 -3.60
N PHE A 40 -0.97 2.08 -3.83
CA PHE A 40 0.28 2.47 -3.20
C PHE A 40 1.35 2.73 -4.26
N PHE A 41 2.23 3.69 -3.98
CA PHE A 41 3.22 4.17 -4.96
C PHE A 41 4.64 4.00 -4.44
N ARG A 42 5.60 3.86 -5.37
CA ARG A 42 7.03 3.62 -5.07
C ARG A 42 7.72 4.78 -4.34
N ASN A 43 7.10 5.94 -4.30
CA ASN A 43 7.71 7.15 -3.78
C ASN A 43 7.79 7.13 -2.25
N ARG A 44 8.89 7.66 -1.73
CA ARG A 44 9.15 7.80 -0.31
C ARG A 44 9.56 9.23 -0.01
N PHE A 45 9.01 9.79 1.06
CA PHE A 45 9.10 11.22 1.36
C PHE A 45 9.60 11.45 2.77
N ASN A 46 10.39 12.51 2.96
CA ASN A 46 10.87 12.90 4.28
C ASN A 46 9.81 13.70 5.04
N THR A 47 9.02 14.50 4.32
CA THR A 47 7.97 15.33 4.88
C THR A 47 6.66 15.20 4.12
N VAL A 48 5.55 15.61 4.75
CA VAL A 48 4.24 15.68 4.09
C VAL A 48 4.23 16.73 2.97
N ASP A 49 4.97 17.83 3.13
CA ASP A 49 5.06 18.89 2.13
C ASP A 49 5.76 18.40 0.84
N ASP A 50 6.71 17.47 0.96
CA ASP A 50 7.33 16.85 -0.22
C ASP A 50 6.31 16.05 -1.05
N VAL A 51 5.30 15.45 -0.40
CA VAL A 51 4.25 14.70 -1.09
C VAL A 51 3.40 15.64 -1.94
N HIS A 52 3.00 16.78 -1.37
CA HIS A 52 2.18 17.79 -2.05
C HIS A 52 2.81 18.33 -3.33
N ASN A 53 4.14 18.49 -3.32
CA ASN A 53 4.91 19.04 -4.43
C ASN A 53 5.35 17.98 -5.45
N SER A 54 4.88 16.74 -5.33
CA SER A 54 5.30 15.63 -6.19
C SER A 54 4.18 15.09 -7.09
N ASN A 55 4.58 14.54 -8.24
CA ASN A 55 3.69 13.84 -9.17
C ASN A 55 3.75 12.31 -8.95
N PHE A 56 3.68 11.87 -7.69
CA PHE A 56 3.81 10.44 -7.35
C PHE A 56 2.69 9.56 -7.94
N TYR A 57 1.54 10.14 -8.26
CA TYR A 57 0.30 9.43 -8.61
C TYR A 57 0.22 8.96 -10.06
N GLU A 58 1.35 8.92 -10.78
CA GLU A 58 1.49 8.36 -12.13
C GLU A 58 1.49 6.81 -12.12
N VAL A 59 1.03 6.17 -13.21
CA VAL A 59 0.87 4.70 -13.30
C VAL A 59 2.22 3.98 -13.16
N GLU A 60 3.28 4.59 -13.66
CA GLU A 60 4.65 4.10 -13.60
C GLU A 60 5.12 3.94 -12.15
N ASN A 61 4.61 4.80 -11.25
CA ASN A 61 4.93 4.80 -9.84
C ASN A 61 4.04 3.84 -9.03
N LEU A 62 2.95 3.31 -9.59
CA LEU A 62 2.08 2.35 -8.92
C LEU A 62 2.84 1.05 -8.63
N ILE A 63 2.81 0.58 -7.37
CA ILE A 63 3.49 -0.65 -6.93
C ILE A 63 2.52 -1.73 -6.47
N SER A 64 1.34 -1.32 -6.02
CA SER A 64 0.37 -2.22 -5.39
C SER A 64 -1.02 -1.61 -5.45
N MET A 65 -2.02 -2.48 -5.59
CA MET A 65 -3.42 -2.17 -5.30
C MET A 65 -3.97 -3.29 -4.42
N VAL A 66 -4.57 -2.93 -3.29
CA VAL A 66 -5.07 -3.90 -2.32
C VAL A 66 -6.41 -3.47 -1.75
N ALA A 67 -7.20 -4.46 -1.34
CA ALA A 67 -8.32 -4.26 -0.44
C ALA A 67 -7.85 -4.52 0.99
N CYS A 68 -8.10 -3.60 1.91
CA CYS A 68 -7.66 -3.72 3.30
C CYS A 68 -8.68 -3.18 4.29
N THR A 69 -8.49 -3.49 5.58
CA THR A 69 -9.30 -2.93 6.66
C THR A 69 -9.20 -1.40 6.70
N ARG A 70 -10.35 -0.71 6.77
CA ARG A 70 -10.41 0.76 6.71
C ARG A 70 -10.02 1.50 8.00
N GLU A 71 -9.67 0.80 9.07
CA GLU A 71 -9.53 1.39 10.41
C GLU A 71 -8.44 2.47 10.49
N GLN A 72 -7.31 2.25 9.83
CA GLN A 72 -6.18 3.16 9.81
C GLN A 72 -6.57 4.49 9.16
N ILE A 73 -7.44 4.47 8.16
CA ILE A 73 -7.99 5.67 7.52
C ILE A 73 -9.08 6.29 8.40
N ASP A 74 -10.04 5.48 8.87
CA ASP A 74 -11.15 5.93 9.72
C ASP A 74 -10.65 6.68 10.96
N TYR A 75 -9.55 6.25 11.57
CA TYR A 75 -9.02 6.86 12.79
C TYR A 75 -7.81 7.77 12.58
N GLY A 76 -7.46 8.06 11.31
CA GLY A 76 -6.38 8.99 10.95
C GLY A 76 -4.98 8.50 11.38
N ILE A 77 -4.79 7.19 11.48
CA ILE A 77 -3.46 6.58 11.60
C ILE A 77 -2.72 6.79 10.28
N TRP A 78 -3.38 6.45 9.17
CA TRP A 78 -2.98 6.89 7.84
C TRP A 78 -3.58 8.27 7.61
N LYS A 79 -2.71 9.28 7.63
CA LYS A 79 -3.15 10.68 7.62
C LYS A 79 -3.49 11.08 6.20
N ILE A 80 -4.74 11.48 5.98
CA ILE A 80 -5.16 12.11 4.72
C ILE A 80 -4.53 13.51 4.66
N ILE A 81 -3.90 13.80 3.53
CA ILE A 81 -3.13 15.03 3.32
C ILE A 81 -3.60 15.81 2.11
N ASP A 82 -4.06 15.15 1.04
CA ASP A 82 -4.39 15.78 -0.23
C ASP A 82 -5.55 15.04 -0.91
N LYS A 83 -5.98 15.52 -2.07
CA LYS A 83 -6.90 14.83 -2.97
C LYS A 83 -6.38 14.91 -4.40
N LYS A 84 -6.29 13.77 -5.07
CA LYS A 84 -5.89 13.67 -6.48
C LYS A 84 -6.91 12.89 -7.29
N PRO A 85 -6.99 13.07 -8.62
CA PRO A 85 -7.77 12.21 -9.49
C PRO A 85 -7.32 10.75 -9.37
N ILE A 86 -8.26 9.81 -9.45
CA ILE A 86 -7.94 8.40 -9.60
C ILE A 86 -7.74 8.16 -11.10
N ILE A 87 -6.52 7.79 -11.50
CA ILE A 87 -6.18 7.56 -12.91
C ILE A 87 -6.32 6.10 -13.34
N ILE A 88 -6.56 5.21 -12.37
CA ILE A 88 -6.72 3.77 -12.58
C ILE A 88 -8.18 3.49 -12.97
N ASP A 89 -8.41 2.70 -14.01
CA ASP A 89 -9.75 2.23 -14.36
C ASP A 89 -10.32 1.37 -13.23
N SER A 90 -11.53 1.70 -12.78
CA SER A 90 -12.29 0.94 -11.77
C SER A 90 -12.39 -0.56 -12.06
N LYS A 91 -12.37 -0.98 -13.34
CA LYS A 91 -12.37 -2.40 -13.75
C LYS A 91 -11.12 -3.16 -13.31
N LEU A 92 -10.04 -2.44 -13.01
CA LEU A 92 -8.77 -3.00 -12.55
C LEU A 92 -8.62 -2.92 -11.03
N PHE A 93 -9.63 -2.40 -10.31
CA PHE A 93 -9.54 -2.35 -8.85
C PHE A 93 -9.52 -3.77 -8.28
N PRO A 94 -8.83 -3.98 -7.14
CA PRO A 94 -8.78 -5.27 -6.49
C PRO A 94 -10.18 -5.85 -6.27
N ASN A 95 -10.35 -7.15 -6.53
CA ASN A 95 -11.59 -7.91 -6.33
C ASN A 95 -12.80 -7.45 -7.17
N GLU A 96 -12.64 -6.56 -8.12
CA GLU A 96 -13.75 -6.06 -8.94
C GLU A 96 -14.51 -7.19 -9.65
N GLU A 97 -13.82 -8.27 -10.02
CA GLU A 97 -14.37 -9.49 -10.61
C GLU A 97 -15.38 -10.20 -9.69
N PHE A 98 -15.34 -9.97 -8.38
CA PHE A 98 -16.25 -10.59 -7.40
C PHE A 98 -17.46 -9.70 -7.06
N ARG A 99 -17.57 -8.50 -7.65
CA ARG A 99 -18.64 -7.54 -7.31
C ARG A 99 -20.03 -8.13 -7.48
N GLU A 100 -20.28 -8.80 -8.59
CA GLU A 100 -21.60 -9.38 -8.92
C GLU A 100 -21.99 -10.53 -7.98
N ASN A 101 -21.01 -11.18 -7.35
CA ASN A 101 -21.20 -12.28 -6.42
C ASN A 101 -21.07 -11.84 -4.95
N ASN A 102 -21.45 -10.61 -4.63
CA ASN A 102 -21.37 -10.04 -3.27
C ASN A 102 -19.98 -10.19 -2.63
N TRP A 103 -18.92 -10.07 -3.43
CA TRP A 103 -17.52 -10.19 -3.00
C TRP A 103 -17.11 -11.57 -2.46
N ILE A 104 -17.91 -12.61 -2.68
CA ILE A 104 -17.54 -13.99 -2.32
C ILE A 104 -16.28 -14.39 -3.11
N GLY A 105 -15.23 -14.79 -2.38
CA GLY A 105 -13.92 -15.11 -2.95
C GLY A 105 -12.94 -13.93 -2.98
N SER A 106 -13.37 -12.73 -2.61
CA SER A 106 -12.49 -11.56 -2.52
C SER A 106 -11.40 -11.74 -1.47
N LYS A 107 -10.22 -11.19 -1.74
CA LYS A 107 -9.11 -11.13 -0.80
C LYS A 107 -9.03 -9.75 -0.16
N SER A 108 -8.82 -9.71 1.14
CA SER A 108 -8.53 -8.47 1.86
C SER A 108 -7.47 -8.72 2.92
N TYR A 109 -6.75 -7.66 3.27
CA TYR A 109 -5.63 -7.71 4.20
C TYR A 109 -5.91 -6.85 5.43
N ASP A 110 -5.33 -7.23 6.56
CA ASP A 110 -5.17 -6.29 7.65
C ASP A 110 -4.23 -5.17 7.20
N ALA A 111 -4.53 -3.93 7.58
CA ALA A 111 -3.70 -2.79 7.24
C ALA A 111 -2.29 -2.87 7.85
N SER A 112 -2.06 -3.60 8.95
CA SER A 112 -0.71 -3.84 9.48
C SER A 112 0.18 -4.60 8.50
N ILE A 113 -0.39 -5.55 7.73
CA ILE A 113 0.33 -6.27 6.67
C ILE A 113 0.80 -5.29 5.60
N ILE A 114 -0.02 -4.28 5.30
CA ILE A 114 0.33 -3.23 4.33
C ILE A 114 1.44 -2.34 4.89
N GLU A 115 1.41 -2.00 6.18
CA GLU A 115 2.50 -1.25 6.81
C GLU A 115 3.83 -2.02 6.78
N GLU A 116 3.81 -3.32 7.05
CA GLU A 116 4.99 -4.19 6.95
C GLU A 116 5.51 -4.29 5.51
N PHE A 117 4.60 -4.46 4.55
CA PHE A 117 4.91 -4.45 3.12
C PHE A 117 5.61 -3.15 2.70
N LEU A 118 5.10 -1.98 3.07
CA LEU A 118 5.69 -0.70 2.68
C LEU A 118 7.07 -0.48 3.32
N ASN A 119 7.27 -0.93 4.57
CA ASN A 119 8.59 -0.90 5.20
C ASN A 119 9.58 -1.81 4.47
N ALA A 120 9.18 -3.03 4.12
CA ALA A 120 10.02 -3.97 3.39
C ALA A 120 10.33 -3.48 1.96
N TYR A 121 9.32 -2.90 1.28
CA TYR A 121 9.46 -2.33 -0.06
C TYR A 121 10.51 -1.21 -0.10
N HIS A 122 10.57 -0.41 0.97
CA HIS A 122 11.57 0.65 1.14
C HIS A 122 12.85 0.19 1.85
N SER A 123 13.11 -1.11 1.90
CA SER A 123 14.33 -1.72 2.44
C SER A 123 14.58 -1.43 3.93
N LEU A 124 13.53 -1.15 4.70
CA LEU A 124 13.61 -0.85 6.14
C LEU A 124 13.47 -2.10 7.01
N THR A 125 12.85 -3.13 6.48
CA THR A 125 12.72 -4.46 7.09
C THR A 125 13.04 -5.54 6.04
N PRO A 126 13.42 -6.76 6.47
CA PRO A 126 13.63 -7.84 5.52
C PRO A 126 12.35 -8.21 4.76
N TRP A 127 12.47 -8.43 3.46
CA TRP A 127 11.35 -8.81 2.59
C TRP A 127 10.87 -10.26 2.82
N ASP A 128 11.79 -11.13 3.20
CA ASP A 128 11.61 -12.58 3.32
C ASP A 128 11.42 -13.06 4.77
N ASP A 129 11.22 -12.15 5.75
CA ASP A 129 11.01 -12.51 7.16
C ASP A 129 9.56 -12.87 7.49
N TRP A 130 8.93 -13.63 6.60
CA TRP A 130 7.59 -14.18 6.74
C TRP A 130 7.63 -15.70 6.70
N TYR A 131 6.57 -16.36 7.18
CA TYR A 131 6.48 -17.83 7.09
C TYR A 131 6.62 -18.32 5.65
N ASP A 132 5.95 -17.66 4.71
CA ASP A 132 6.23 -17.78 3.27
C ASP A 132 7.18 -16.64 2.86
N PRO A 133 8.43 -16.94 2.45
CA PRO A 133 9.41 -15.93 2.01
C PRO A 133 8.94 -15.06 0.83
N ASN A 134 7.94 -15.52 0.07
CA ASN A 134 7.37 -14.78 -1.07
C ASN A 134 6.01 -14.16 -0.74
N TYR A 135 5.60 -14.12 0.54
CA TYR A 135 4.29 -13.61 0.93
C TYR A 135 4.06 -12.17 0.43
N LEU A 136 5.06 -11.29 0.62
CA LEU A 136 4.97 -9.89 0.21
C LEU A 136 4.96 -9.70 -1.31
N ASP A 137 5.44 -10.66 -2.09
CA ASP A 137 5.34 -10.62 -3.55
C ASP A 137 3.89 -10.63 -4.03
N GLN A 138 2.97 -11.22 -3.26
CA GLN A 138 1.55 -11.29 -3.60
C GLN A 138 0.83 -9.92 -3.49
N LEU A 139 1.46 -8.95 -2.83
CA LEU A 139 0.94 -7.60 -2.66
C LEU A 139 1.39 -6.66 -3.79
N LEU A 140 2.38 -7.05 -4.58
CA LEU A 140 2.81 -6.28 -5.75
C LEU A 140 1.74 -6.33 -6.83
N LEU A 141 1.62 -5.23 -7.58
CA LEU A 141 0.78 -5.18 -8.78
C LEU A 141 1.19 -6.26 -9.79
N ASP A 142 2.49 -6.41 -9.99
CA ASP A 142 3.12 -7.45 -10.79
C ASP A 142 4.60 -7.61 -10.36
N SER A 143 5.26 -8.67 -10.82
CA SER A 143 6.63 -9.00 -10.44
C SER A 143 7.68 -7.97 -10.87
N THR A 144 7.39 -7.13 -11.87
CA THR A 144 8.28 -6.06 -12.32
C THR A 144 8.35 -4.90 -11.32
N LYS A 145 7.37 -4.80 -10.42
CA LYS A 145 7.33 -3.79 -9.36
C LYS A 145 8.19 -4.15 -8.14
N LYS A 146 8.77 -5.35 -8.10
CA LYS A 146 9.64 -5.75 -6.99
C LYS A 146 10.89 -4.85 -6.91
N PRO A 147 11.22 -4.26 -5.75
CA PRO A 147 12.43 -3.45 -5.59
C PRO A 147 13.69 -4.27 -5.87
N LYS A 148 14.72 -3.61 -6.40
CA LYS A 148 16.03 -4.26 -6.68
C LYS A 148 16.95 -4.31 -5.46
N ASN A 149 16.70 -3.47 -4.47
CA ASN A 149 17.55 -3.24 -3.31
C ASN A 149 16.94 -3.79 -2.01
N LEU A 150 16.23 -4.92 -2.09
CA LEU A 150 15.60 -5.56 -0.94
C LEU A 150 16.63 -6.01 0.10
N VAL A 151 16.29 -5.81 1.37
CA VAL A 151 16.99 -6.46 2.48
C VAL A 151 16.41 -7.87 2.62
N LEU A 152 17.27 -8.88 2.69
CA LEU A 152 16.88 -10.28 2.90
C LEU A 152 17.53 -10.77 4.19
N LYS A 153 16.75 -11.46 5.03
CA LYS A 153 17.21 -12.08 6.27
C LYS A 153 18.20 -13.21 5.99
N ASN A 154 17.96 -13.95 4.91
CA ASN A 154 18.82 -15.06 4.48
C ASN A 154 19.60 -14.73 3.20
N ALA A 155 20.27 -13.58 3.15
CA ALA A 155 21.17 -13.28 2.04
C ALA A 155 22.17 -14.45 1.85
N PRO A 156 22.31 -15.04 0.66
CA PRO A 156 23.28 -16.10 0.44
C PRO A 156 24.66 -15.53 0.78
N VAL A 157 25.35 -16.16 1.75
CA VAL A 157 26.75 -15.87 2.04
C VAL A 157 27.50 -16.03 0.73
N GLN A 158 27.98 -14.92 0.14
CA GLN A 158 28.97 -14.99 -0.92
C GLN A 158 30.21 -15.64 -0.32
N ARG A 159 30.32 -16.95 -0.48
CA ARG A 159 31.58 -17.65 -0.28
C ARG A 159 32.46 -17.25 -1.44
N SER A 160 33.36 -16.31 -1.19
CA SER A 160 34.54 -16.10 -2.03
C SER A 160 35.24 -17.46 -2.18
N VAL A 161 35.36 -17.92 -3.43
CA VAL A 161 36.25 -19.04 -3.78
C VAL A 161 37.69 -18.53 -3.77
#